data_AF-A0A8B7BM57-F1
#
_entry.id   AF-A0A8B7BM57-F1
#
_cell.length_a   1.000
_cell.length_b   1.000
_cell.length_c   1.000
_cell.angle_alpha   90.00
_cell.angle_beta   90.00
_cell.angle_gamma   90.00
#
_symmetry.space_group_name_H-M   'P 1'
#
loop_
_entity.id
_entity.type
_entity.pdbx_description
1 polymer ?
#
loop_
_entity_poly.entity_id
_entity_poly.type
_entity_poly.pdbx_seq_one_letter_code
_entity_poly.pdbx_strand_id
1 'polypeptide(L)'
;MALIPLSQKIKSAAEEPCTDLFIVDVHHNLMIVVILKGLLEAAHVSGLYRFKKQNGSGDDVFARLFAASLDPDFAPLSLKPRILKSRLIAGETLYGLFLLRSSPTLAKIAGLAGYDYVVVDMEHGSGGIAEALPCLLALAAARTPAILRLPELSAAWAKKALDLGPQGLMFPMIESPGAAELAVSFCRSPPRGVRGSVHTVVRASAYGIDDGYLARVDEELLVICQVETAAGLAEIGAIAGVEGVDVVRMEPLDLSARMGS
;
A
#
# COMPACT_ATOMS: atom_id res chain seq x y z
N MET A 1 6.52 1.55 -4.27
CA MET A 1 6.44 0.75 -3.03
C MET A 1 6.02 -0.67 -3.39
N ALA A 2 6.65 -1.70 -2.82
CA ALA A 2 6.29 -3.11 -3.10
C ALA A 2 5.72 -3.80 -1.84
N LEU A 3 4.61 -4.53 -1.99
CA LEU A 3 4.16 -5.51 -1.00
C LEU A 3 4.70 -6.87 -1.45
N ILE A 4 5.35 -7.58 -0.52
CA ILE A 4 5.99 -8.88 -0.75
C ILE A 4 5.41 -9.85 0.28
N PRO A 5 5.11 -11.11 -0.09
CA PRO A 5 4.63 -12.13 0.84
C PRO A 5 5.56 -12.29 2.06
N LEU A 6 4.97 -12.42 3.26
CA LEU A 6 5.72 -12.64 4.52
C LEU A 6 6.65 -13.86 4.46
N SER A 7 6.21 -14.93 3.80
CA SER A 7 7.00 -16.16 3.61
C SER A 7 8.30 -15.96 2.84
N GLN A 8 8.42 -14.89 2.04
CA GLN A 8 9.62 -14.57 1.28
C GLN A 8 10.60 -13.65 2.05
N LYS A 9 10.16 -12.92 3.08
CA LYS A 9 11.00 -11.96 3.82
C LYS A 9 11.85 -12.57 4.94
N ILE A 10 11.43 -13.68 5.56
CA ILE A 10 12.17 -14.29 6.67
C ILE A 10 13.56 -14.78 6.24
N LYS A 11 13.78 -15.03 4.94
CA LYS A 11 15.10 -15.41 4.40
C LYS A 11 16.03 -14.24 4.08
N SER A 12 15.52 -13.03 3.78
CA SER A 12 16.37 -11.92 3.31
C SER A 12 16.75 -10.92 4.41
N ALA A 13 15.97 -10.83 5.49
CA ALA A 13 16.21 -9.87 6.58
C ALA A 13 17.49 -10.15 7.39
N ALA A 14 18.10 -11.34 7.23
CA ALA A 14 19.33 -11.74 7.90
C ALA A 14 20.60 -11.52 7.07
N GLU A 15 20.49 -11.25 5.75
CA GLU A 15 21.66 -11.31 4.86
C GLU A 15 21.94 -10.02 4.05
N GLU A 16 20.95 -9.14 3.78
CA GLU A 16 21.23 -7.89 3.06
C GLU A 16 20.39 -6.69 3.57
N PRO A 17 21.02 -5.54 3.87
CA PRO A 17 20.28 -4.30 4.10
C PRO A 17 19.62 -3.91 2.78
N CYS A 18 18.30 -3.93 2.72
CA CYS A 18 17.51 -3.51 1.56
C CYS A 18 17.71 -2.00 1.34
N THR A 19 18.79 -1.64 0.64
CA THR A 19 19.16 -0.28 0.25
C THR A 19 18.27 0.21 -0.86
N ASP A 20 17.08 0.71 -0.53
CA ASP A 20 16.32 1.58 -1.44
C ASP A 20 15.87 2.82 -0.66
N LEU A 21 16.81 3.75 -0.47
CA LEU A 21 16.65 5.04 0.21
C LEU A 21 16.59 6.22 -0.81
N PHE A 22 15.43 6.90 -0.81
CA PHE A 22 14.99 8.31 -0.91
C PHE A 22 15.83 9.46 -1.56
N ILE A 23 15.11 10.51 -2.01
CA ILE A 23 15.29 11.96 -1.70
C ILE A 23 14.04 12.76 -2.17
N VAL A 24 13.65 13.76 -1.36
CA VAL A 24 12.66 14.83 -1.60
C VAL A 24 13.41 16.10 -2.05
N ASP A 25 12.87 16.84 -3.02
CA ASP A 25 13.21 18.27 -3.20
C ASP A 25 11.94 19.12 -3.30
N VAL A 26 11.97 20.25 -2.59
CA VAL A 26 10.88 21.16 -2.30
C VAL A 26 11.13 22.45 -3.08
N HIS A 27 10.55 22.62 -4.27
CA HIS A 27 10.24 23.96 -4.80
C HIS A 27 9.13 23.92 -5.89
N HIS A 28 7.98 24.49 -5.51
CA HIS A 28 6.86 24.98 -6.36
C HIS A 28 5.99 23.96 -7.15
N ASN A 29 4.70 23.96 -6.78
CA ASN A 29 3.49 23.48 -7.47
C ASN A 29 3.54 22.13 -8.23
N LEU A 30 2.80 21.16 -7.66
CA LEU A 30 2.46 19.81 -8.13
C LEU A 30 3.40 18.69 -7.60
N MET A 31 3.00 18.09 -6.47
CA MET A 31 3.63 16.88 -5.94
C MET A 31 2.78 15.66 -6.30
N ILE A 32 3.17 14.97 -7.38
CA ILE A 32 2.89 13.56 -7.62
C ILE A 32 4.19 12.85 -7.27
N VAL A 33 4.22 12.03 -6.20
CA VAL A 33 5.40 11.23 -5.87
C VAL A 33 5.49 10.08 -6.86
N VAL A 34 6.04 10.34 -8.05
CA VAL A 34 6.52 9.29 -8.96
C VAL A 34 7.90 8.91 -8.46
N ILE A 35 8.05 7.69 -7.94
CA ILE A 35 9.36 7.14 -7.60
C ILE A 35 10.11 6.90 -8.93
N LEU A 36 10.95 7.85 -9.32
CA LEU A 36 11.91 7.75 -10.41
C LEU A 36 13.32 7.85 -9.83
N LYS A 37 13.92 6.71 -9.48
CA LYS A 37 15.39 6.61 -9.41
C LYS A 37 15.81 5.61 -10.47
N GLY A 38 16.23 6.15 -11.60
CA GLY A 38 16.56 5.42 -12.81
C GLY A 38 16.63 6.29 -14.08
N LEU A 39 16.16 7.55 -14.04
CA LEU A 39 16.11 8.38 -15.25
C LEU A 39 16.65 9.82 -15.14
N LEU A 40 17.20 10.25 -13.99
CA LEU A 40 17.72 11.63 -13.84
C LEU A 40 19.25 11.75 -13.89
N GLU A 41 19.99 10.64 -13.91
CA GLU A 41 21.41 10.64 -14.34
C GLU A 41 21.57 10.29 -15.84
N ALA A 42 20.47 10.08 -16.56
CA ALA A 42 20.47 9.65 -17.96
C ALA A 42 20.09 10.75 -18.98
N ALA A 43 19.85 11.99 -18.55
CA ALA A 43 19.28 13.05 -19.40
C ALA A 43 20.17 14.28 -19.61
N HIS A 44 21.49 14.18 -19.37
CA HIS A 44 22.45 15.18 -19.84
C HIS A 44 23.66 14.48 -20.45
N VAL A 45 23.56 14.15 -21.73
CA VAL A 45 24.52 14.48 -22.80
C VAL A 45 23.97 13.86 -24.08
N SER A 46 23.88 14.70 -25.09
CA SER A 46 23.35 14.46 -26.43
C SER A 46 23.85 13.16 -27.08
N GLY A 47 22.89 12.42 -27.62
CA GLY A 47 23.03 11.80 -28.93
C GLY A 47 23.63 10.39 -28.94
N LEU A 48 22.85 9.50 -29.57
CA LEU A 48 23.26 8.19 -30.09
C LEU A 48 23.45 7.06 -29.06
N TYR A 49 22.93 5.89 -29.46
CA TYR A 49 23.18 4.52 -28.96
C TYR A 49 22.12 3.83 -28.07
N ARG A 50 21.34 2.98 -28.76
CA ARG A 50 21.23 1.51 -28.58
C ARG A 50 21.45 0.96 -27.16
N PHE A 51 20.36 0.50 -26.55
CA PHE A 51 20.33 -0.24 -25.29
C PHE A 51 21.15 -1.54 -25.36
N LYS A 52 22.06 -1.72 -24.40
CA LYS A 52 22.72 -3.00 -24.13
C LYS A 52 22.09 -3.61 -22.87
N LYS A 53 21.53 -4.80 -23.03
CA LYS A 53 20.93 -5.64 -21.98
C LYS A 53 21.94 -5.87 -20.85
N GLN A 54 21.66 -5.42 -19.63
CA GLN A 54 22.34 -5.96 -18.44
C GLN A 54 21.61 -7.23 -17.99
N ASN A 55 22.38 -8.29 -17.80
CA ASN A 55 21.91 -9.59 -17.39
C ASN A 55 21.46 -9.55 -15.92
N GLY A 56 20.15 -9.72 -15.69
CA GLY A 56 19.55 -9.98 -14.38
C GLY A 56 18.07 -10.27 -14.59
N SER A 57 17.59 -11.43 -14.16
CA SER A 57 16.27 -12.00 -14.47
C SER A 57 15.09 -11.37 -13.70
N GLY A 58 15.09 -10.05 -13.54
CA GLY A 58 13.99 -9.32 -12.90
C GLY A 58 13.03 -8.76 -13.95
N ASP A 59 11.74 -9.06 -13.82
CA ASP A 59 10.67 -8.49 -14.64
C ASP A 59 10.68 -6.96 -14.52
N ASP A 60 11.25 -6.28 -15.51
CA ASP A 60 11.30 -4.83 -15.59
C ASP A 60 9.89 -4.26 -15.79
N VAL A 61 9.34 -3.67 -14.72
CA VAL A 61 8.04 -3.00 -14.69
C VAL A 61 7.94 -1.92 -15.77
N PHE A 62 9.04 -1.22 -16.09
CA PHE A 62 9.05 -0.23 -17.16
C PHE A 62 9.05 -0.88 -18.54
N ALA A 63 9.76 -1.98 -18.75
CA ALA A 63 9.64 -2.75 -19.99
C ALA A 63 8.21 -3.28 -20.18
N ARG A 64 7.54 -3.72 -19.11
CA ARG A 64 6.13 -4.15 -19.16
C ARG A 64 5.18 -2.99 -19.42
N LEU A 65 5.34 -1.84 -18.77
CA LEU A 65 4.51 -0.64 -18.97
C LEU A 65 4.72 -0.03 -20.35
N PHE A 66 5.97 0.01 -20.83
CA PHE A 66 6.32 0.52 -22.15
C PHE A 66 5.82 -0.44 -23.24
N ALA A 67 6.03 -1.75 -23.10
CA ALA A 67 5.48 -2.74 -24.01
C ALA A 67 3.94 -2.74 -24.01
N ALA A 68 3.31 -2.60 -22.84
CA ALA A 68 1.86 -2.46 -22.70
C ALA A 68 1.32 -1.16 -23.33
N SER A 69 2.06 -0.04 -23.26
CA SER A 69 1.67 1.21 -23.92
C SER A 69 1.78 1.18 -25.44
N LEU A 70 2.56 0.24 -25.97
CA LEU A 70 2.80 0.02 -27.39
C LEU A 70 1.94 -1.10 -27.97
N ASP A 71 1.19 -1.82 -27.13
CA ASP A 71 0.27 -2.88 -27.54
C ASP A 71 -1.08 -2.27 -27.96
N PRO A 72 -1.45 -2.27 -29.26
CA PRO A 72 -2.75 -1.79 -29.71
C PRO A 72 -3.92 -2.64 -29.17
N ASP A 73 -3.63 -3.84 -28.68
CA ASP A 73 -4.57 -4.74 -28.00
C ASP A 73 -4.43 -4.69 -26.47
N PHE A 74 -3.83 -3.63 -25.88
CA PHE A 74 -3.79 -3.43 -24.42
C PHE A 74 -5.20 -3.48 -23.87
N ALA A 75 -5.60 -4.68 -23.45
CA ALA A 75 -6.95 -4.97 -23.03
C ALA A 75 -7.24 -4.07 -21.83
N PRO A 76 -8.37 -3.36 -21.82
CA PRO A 76 -8.69 -2.46 -20.72
C PRO A 76 -8.61 -3.27 -19.43
N LEU A 77 -7.74 -2.81 -18.51
CA LEU A 77 -7.62 -3.21 -17.10
C LEU A 77 -8.59 -4.35 -16.74
N SER A 78 -8.05 -5.58 -16.70
CA SER A 78 -8.74 -6.83 -16.35
C SER A 78 -10.05 -6.63 -15.57
N LEU A 79 -11.15 -7.21 -16.10
CA LEU A 79 -12.51 -7.10 -15.56
C LEU A 79 -12.72 -7.77 -14.18
N LYS A 80 -11.74 -8.51 -13.67
CA LYS A 80 -11.84 -9.14 -12.34
C LYS A 80 -11.42 -8.17 -11.22
N PRO A 81 -12.22 -8.04 -10.15
CA PRO A 81 -11.79 -7.35 -8.94
C PRO A 81 -10.45 -7.92 -8.46
N ARG A 82 -9.44 -7.06 -8.32
CA ARG A 82 -8.11 -7.46 -7.84
C ARG A 82 -8.10 -7.43 -6.32
N ILE A 83 -8.40 -8.57 -5.68
CA ILE A 83 -8.26 -8.71 -4.23
C ILE A 83 -6.76 -8.82 -3.91
N LEU A 84 -6.20 -7.79 -3.29
CA LEU A 84 -4.76 -7.70 -3.01
C LEU A 84 -4.27 -8.87 -2.15
N LYS A 85 -5.05 -9.24 -1.13
CA LYS A 85 -4.70 -10.32 -0.20
C LYS A 85 -4.55 -11.68 -0.89
N SER A 86 -5.48 -12.05 -1.76
CA SER A 86 -5.39 -13.31 -2.53
C SER A 86 -4.16 -13.34 -3.43
N ARG A 87 -3.79 -12.20 -4.04
CA ARG A 87 -2.59 -12.10 -4.88
C ARG A 87 -1.30 -12.22 -4.08
N LEU A 88 -1.24 -11.61 -2.89
CA LEU A 88 -0.10 -11.77 -1.98
C LEU A 88 0.03 -13.22 -1.50
N ILE A 89 -1.07 -13.88 -1.15
CA ILE A 89 -1.07 -15.30 -0.77
C ILE A 89 -0.58 -16.19 -1.93
N ALA A 90 -0.93 -15.84 -3.17
CA ALA A 90 -0.46 -16.51 -4.37
C ALA A 90 1.04 -16.28 -4.68
N GLY A 91 1.74 -15.46 -3.88
CA GLY A 91 3.16 -15.19 -4.04
C GLY A 91 3.49 -14.03 -4.98
N GLU A 92 2.49 -13.27 -5.45
CA GLU A 92 2.72 -12.12 -6.31
C GLU A 92 3.39 -10.97 -5.54
N THR A 93 4.33 -10.29 -6.18
CA THR A 93 4.83 -8.98 -5.72
C THR A 93 3.90 -7.90 -6.26
N LEU A 94 3.40 -7.04 -5.38
CA LEU A 94 2.45 -5.99 -5.74
C LEU A 94 3.09 -4.60 -5.64
N TYR A 95 3.00 -3.82 -6.71
CA TYR A 95 3.57 -2.48 -6.77
C TYR A 95 2.51 -1.41 -6.55
N GLY A 96 2.74 -0.50 -5.62
CA GLY A 96 1.84 0.60 -5.32
C GLY A 96 2.49 1.96 -5.20
N LEU A 97 1.62 2.97 -5.16
CA LEU A 97 1.92 4.40 -5.12
C LEU A 97 1.35 5.04 -3.85
N PHE A 98 2.07 6.00 -3.27
CA PHE A 98 1.53 6.86 -2.21
C PHE A 98 0.85 8.09 -2.78
N LEU A 99 -0.32 8.41 -2.24
CA LEU A 99 -1.03 9.64 -2.46
C LEU A 99 -1.00 10.47 -1.17
N LEU A 100 -0.07 11.43 -1.10
CA LEU A 100 0.11 12.34 0.05
C LEU A 100 -0.85 13.54 0.02
N ARG A 101 -1.52 13.78 -1.11
CA ARG A 101 -2.48 14.87 -1.27
C ARG A 101 -3.85 14.28 -1.58
N SER A 102 -4.82 14.53 -0.70
CA SER A 102 -6.18 14.04 -0.84
C SER A 102 -6.94 14.78 -1.96
N SER A 103 -6.62 14.43 -3.19
CA SER A 103 -7.22 14.97 -4.41
C SER A 103 -7.82 13.83 -5.24
N PRO A 104 -9.15 13.81 -5.49
CA PRO A 104 -9.77 12.78 -6.32
C PRO A 104 -9.22 12.76 -7.74
N THR A 105 -8.82 13.92 -8.28
CA THR A 105 -8.18 14.02 -9.60
C THR A 105 -6.84 13.29 -9.62
N LEU A 106 -5.98 13.55 -8.62
CA LEU A 106 -4.69 12.86 -8.51
C LEU A 106 -4.88 11.36 -8.25
N ALA A 107 -5.86 11.00 -7.42
CA ALA A 107 -6.22 9.60 -7.16
C ALA A 107 -6.67 8.88 -8.45
N LYS A 108 -7.48 9.53 -9.30
CA LYS A 108 -7.89 8.98 -10.59
C LYS A 108 -6.70 8.78 -11.52
N ILE A 109 -5.81 9.76 -11.63
CA ILE A 109 -4.58 9.67 -12.44
C ILE A 109 -3.70 8.53 -11.94
N ALA A 110 -3.48 8.44 -10.62
CA ALA A 110 -2.72 7.37 -10.00
C ALA A 110 -3.31 5.98 -10.31
N GLY A 111 -4.64 5.84 -10.22
CA GLY A 111 -5.32 4.58 -10.57
C GLY A 111 -5.25 4.19 -12.05
N LEU A 112 -4.97 5.14 -12.94
CA LEU A 112 -4.77 4.85 -14.37
C LEU A 112 -3.30 4.57 -14.71
N ALA A 113 -2.36 4.76 -13.78
CA ALA A 113 -0.93 4.62 -14.02
C ALA A 113 -0.42 3.16 -14.03
N GLY A 114 -1.29 2.17 -13.80
CA GLY A 114 -0.95 0.74 -13.92
C GLY A 114 -0.40 0.09 -12.66
N TYR A 115 -0.37 0.79 -11.51
CA TYR A 115 -0.02 0.21 -10.22
C TYR A 115 -1.09 -0.78 -9.73
N ASP A 116 -0.68 -1.73 -8.89
CA ASP A 116 -1.57 -2.72 -8.28
C ASP A 116 -2.48 -2.15 -7.20
N TYR A 117 -2.04 -1.08 -6.52
CA TYR A 117 -2.81 -0.37 -5.51
C TYR A 117 -2.28 1.06 -5.29
N VAL A 118 -3.10 1.88 -4.62
CA VAL A 118 -2.71 3.21 -4.14
C VAL A 118 -2.92 3.30 -2.63
N VAL A 119 -1.92 3.80 -1.92
CA VAL A 119 -2.02 4.15 -0.50
C VAL A 119 -2.49 5.60 -0.42
N VAL A 120 -3.70 5.83 0.08
CA VAL A 120 -4.17 7.17 0.45
C VAL A 120 -3.71 7.43 1.88
N ASP A 121 -2.81 8.39 2.00
CA ASP A 121 -2.14 8.68 3.27
C ASP A 121 -2.94 9.68 4.10
N MET A 122 -3.29 9.30 5.32
CA MET A 122 -3.92 10.17 6.32
C MET A 122 -2.98 10.48 7.50
N GLU A 123 -1.74 9.98 7.50
CA GLU A 123 -0.76 10.21 8.56
C GLU A 123 0.07 11.47 8.31
N HIS A 124 0.74 11.54 7.16
CA HIS A 124 1.51 12.72 6.75
C HIS A 124 0.83 13.47 5.60
N GLY A 125 -0.14 12.84 4.96
CA GLY A 125 -0.96 13.43 3.93
C GLY A 125 -1.87 14.54 4.47
N SER A 126 -2.32 15.41 3.58
CA SER A 126 -3.05 16.62 3.97
C SER A 126 -4.55 16.41 4.33
N GLY A 127 -5.00 15.18 4.59
CA GLY A 127 -6.44 14.91 4.76
C GLY A 127 -6.74 13.74 5.71
N GLY A 128 -8.02 13.59 6.06
CA GLY A 128 -8.53 12.51 6.89
C GLY A 128 -9.66 11.74 6.19
N ILE A 129 -10.57 11.18 6.98
CA ILE A 129 -11.66 10.32 6.49
C ILE A 129 -12.54 11.02 5.44
N ALA A 130 -12.86 12.30 5.64
CA ALA A 130 -13.73 13.05 4.74
C ALA A 130 -13.06 13.27 3.36
N GLU A 131 -11.76 13.57 3.35
CA GLU A 131 -10.98 13.80 2.14
C GLU A 131 -10.54 12.48 1.46
N ALA A 132 -10.45 11.39 2.22
CA ALA A 132 -10.13 10.07 1.67
C ALA A 132 -11.27 9.48 0.84
N LEU A 133 -12.53 9.68 1.24
CA LEU A 133 -13.71 9.16 0.53
C LEU A 133 -13.73 9.49 -0.98
N PRO A 134 -13.60 10.76 -1.43
CA PRO A 134 -13.59 11.07 -2.86
C PRO A 134 -12.40 10.44 -3.59
N CYS A 135 -11.24 10.27 -2.92
CA CYS A 135 -10.09 9.56 -3.49
C CYS A 135 -10.41 8.07 -3.71
N LEU A 136 -11.05 7.42 -2.74
CA LEU A 136 -11.49 6.02 -2.84
C LEU A 136 -12.53 5.82 -3.95
N LEU A 137 -13.46 6.77 -4.13
CA LEU A 137 -14.42 6.74 -5.24
C LEU A 137 -13.72 6.85 -6.60
N ALA A 138 -12.74 7.76 -6.72
CA ALA A 138 -11.95 7.92 -7.94
C ALA A 138 -11.13 6.67 -8.29
N LEU A 139 -10.49 6.06 -7.28
CA LEU A 139 -9.73 4.81 -7.43
C LEU A 139 -10.62 3.63 -7.80
N ALA A 140 -11.79 3.51 -7.16
CA ALA A 140 -12.79 2.49 -7.52
C ALA A 140 -13.26 2.65 -8.97
N ALA A 141 -13.52 3.89 -9.42
CA ALA A 141 -13.84 4.17 -10.82
C ALA A 141 -12.68 3.85 -11.79
N ALA A 142 -11.43 3.86 -11.31
CA ALA A 142 -10.25 3.39 -12.05
C ALA A 142 -9.95 1.90 -11.84
N ARG A 143 -10.80 1.17 -11.10
CA ARG A 143 -10.61 -0.25 -10.74
C ARG A 143 -9.28 -0.53 -10.04
N THR A 144 -8.75 0.44 -9.31
CA THR A 144 -7.51 0.30 -8.56
C THR A 144 -7.81 0.15 -7.07
N PRO A 145 -7.35 -0.94 -6.42
CA PRO A 145 -7.44 -1.11 -4.98
C PRO A 145 -6.84 0.07 -4.20
N ALA A 146 -7.52 0.47 -3.12
CA ALA A 146 -7.04 1.49 -2.20
C ALA A 146 -6.63 0.84 -0.87
N ILE A 147 -5.52 1.30 -0.32
CA ILE A 147 -5.11 1.10 1.08
C ILE A 147 -5.21 2.45 1.78
N LEU A 148 -5.72 2.47 3.01
CA LEU A 148 -5.70 3.66 3.86
C LEU A 148 -4.58 3.52 4.89
N ARG A 149 -3.62 4.46 4.89
CA ARG A 149 -2.67 4.61 6.00
C ARG A 149 -3.32 5.48 7.07
N LEU A 150 -3.48 4.92 8.28
CA LEU A 150 -4.14 5.61 9.38
C LEU A 150 -3.18 6.62 10.04
N PRO A 151 -3.70 7.66 10.70
CA PRO A 151 -2.84 8.62 11.42
C PRO A 151 -2.12 8.01 12.64
N GLU A 152 -2.68 6.95 13.23
CA GLU A 152 -2.18 6.32 14.45
C GLU A 152 -2.86 4.95 14.66
N LEU A 153 -2.33 4.15 15.60
CA LEU A 153 -2.94 2.91 16.06
C LEU A 153 -4.20 3.20 16.91
N SER A 154 -5.35 3.32 16.25
CA SER A 154 -6.60 3.73 16.90
C SER A 154 -7.82 2.98 16.35
N ALA A 155 -8.60 2.40 17.27
CA ALA A 155 -9.86 1.74 16.95
C ALA A 155 -10.88 2.70 16.31
N ALA A 156 -10.85 3.98 16.68
CA ALA A 156 -11.77 4.98 16.14
C ALA A 156 -11.45 5.31 14.68
N TRP A 157 -10.17 5.48 14.34
CA TRP A 157 -9.71 5.68 12.97
C TRP A 157 -9.94 4.44 12.12
N ALA A 158 -9.56 3.26 12.63
CA ALA A 158 -9.75 1.99 11.92
C ALA A 158 -11.22 1.75 11.57
N LYS A 159 -12.14 1.91 12.54
CA LYS A 159 -13.58 1.75 12.30
C LYS A 159 -14.08 2.66 11.18
N LYS A 160 -13.81 3.96 11.26
CA LYS A 160 -14.24 4.94 10.24
C LYS A 160 -13.62 4.65 8.87
N ALA A 161 -12.35 4.28 8.84
CA ALA A 161 -11.63 3.96 7.60
C ALA A 161 -12.23 2.71 6.94
N LEU A 162 -12.52 1.66 7.72
CA LEU A 162 -13.12 0.45 7.20
C LEU A 162 -14.55 0.64 6.69
N ASP A 163 -15.31 1.57 7.26
CA ASP A 163 -16.65 1.92 6.76
C ASP A 163 -16.59 2.57 5.37
N LEU A 164 -15.45 3.17 4.99
CA LEU A 164 -15.21 3.62 3.63
C LEU A 164 -14.94 2.47 2.66
N GLY A 165 -14.59 1.25 3.11
CA GLY A 165 -14.33 0.09 2.25
C GLY A 165 -13.03 0.11 1.44
N PRO A 166 -11.85 0.32 2.05
CA PRO A 166 -10.56 0.03 1.42
C PRO A 166 -10.33 -1.50 1.35
N GLN A 167 -9.32 -1.93 0.57
CA GLN A 167 -8.86 -3.32 0.60
C GLN A 167 -7.81 -3.59 1.69
N GLY A 168 -7.28 -2.54 2.32
CA GLY A 168 -6.35 -2.70 3.42
C GLY A 168 -6.23 -1.46 4.28
N LEU A 169 -5.83 -1.70 5.53
CA LEU A 169 -5.40 -0.67 6.45
C LEU A 169 -3.91 -0.82 6.75
N MET A 170 -3.22 0.32 6.79
CA MET A 170 -1.83 0.41 7.21
C MET A 170 -1.75 1.20 8.50
N PHE A 171 -1.17 0.59 9.52
CA PHE A 171 -1.00 1.14 10.85
C PHE A 171 0.46 1.59 11.04
N PRO A 172 0.70 2.88 11.32
CA PRO A 172 2.05 3.38 11.63
C PRO A 172 2.50 2.97 13.03
N MET A 173 3.78 3.19 13.33
CA MET A 173 4.37 3.04 14.67
C MET A 173 4.09 1.70 15.37
N ILE A 174 4.13 0.57 14.65
CA ILE A 174 3.96 -0.75 15.27
C ILE A 174 5.31 -1.21 15.84
N GLU A 175 5.40 -1.25 17.18
CA GLU A 175 6.66 -1.52 17.88
C GLU A 175 6.69 -2.83 18.66
N SER A 176 5.58 -3.57 18.71
CA SER A 176 5.49 -4.82 19.48
C SER A 176 4.43 -5.77 18.92
N PRO A 177 4.49 -7.08 19.23
CA PRO A 177 3.45 -8.04 18.89
C PRO A 177 2.08 -7.63 19.43
N GLY A 178 2.00 -7.11 20.66
CA GLY A 178 0.75 -6.63 21.24
C GLY A 178 0.15 -5.43 20.49
N ALA A 179 0.98 -4.52 19.96
CA ALA A 179 0.50 -3.44 19.10
C ALA A 179 -0.06 -3.98 17.77
N ALA A 180 0.57 -5.02 17.21
CA ALA A 180 0.07 -5.70 16.00
C ALA A 180 -1.25 -6.46 16.26
N GLU A 181 -1.37 -7.13 17.40
CA GLU A 181 -2.62 -7.78 17.84
C GLU A 181 -3.77 -6.76 17.96
N LEU A 182 -3.49 -5.57 18.50
CA LEU A 182 -4.46 -4.47 18.55
C LEU A 182 -4.87 -4.02 17.13
N ALA A 183 -3.91 -3.85 16.21
CA ALA A 183 -4.19 -3.47 14.84
C ALA A 183 -5.12 -4.49 14.14
N VAL A 184 -4.85 -5.79 14.31
CA VAL A 184 -5.71 -6.87 13.83
C VAL A 184 -7.09 -6.80 14.48
N SER A 185 -7.15 -6.70 15.81
CA SER A 185 -8.40 -6.63 16.58
C SER A 185 -9.30 -5.46 16.14
N PHE A 186 -8.73 -4.30 15.80
CA PHE A 186 -9.49 -3.15 15.31
C PHE A 186 -10.11 -3.38 13.92
N CYS A 187 -9.62 -4.36 13.17
CA CYS A 187 -10.10 -4.71 11.85
C CYS A 187 -11.18 -5.79 11.85
N ARG A 188 -11.27 -6.61 12.91
CA ARG A 188 -12.16 -7.78 12.99
C ARG A 188 -13.42 -7.50 13.81
N SER A 189 -14.53 -8.08 13.38
CA SER A 189 -15.76 -8.11 14.20
C SER A 189 -15.65 -9.13 15.34
N PRO A 190 -16.45 -8.98 16.43
CA PRO A 190 -16.53 -9.99 17.48
C PRO A 190 -16.88 -11.38 16.91
N PRO A 191 -16.31 -12.47 17.46
CA PRO A 191 -15.45 -12.53 18.65
C PRO A 191 -13.95 -12.32 18.38
N ARG A 192 -13.54 -12.16 17.11
CA ARG A 192 -12.12 -12.08 16.71
C ARG A 192 -11.49 -10.69 16.84
N GLY A 193 -12.28 -9.70 17.23
CA GLY A 193 -11.84 -8.33 17.45
C GLY A 193 -12.93 -7.44 17.98
N VAL A 194 -12.71 -6.14 17.89
CA VAL A 194 -13.54 -5.10 18.53
C VAL A 194 -14.20 -4.15 17.53
N ARG A 195 -14.14 -4.46 16.22
CA ARG A 195 -14.80 -3.65 15.18
C ARG A 195 -16.33 -3.73 15.36
N GLY A 196 -16.92 -2.58 15.73
CA GLY A 196 -18.37 -2.42 15.73
C GLY A 196 -18.94 -2.57 14.32
N SER A 197 -20.06 -3.28 14.19
CA SER A 197 -20.71 -3.55 12.91
C SER A 197 -21.93 -2.66 12.72
N VAL A 198 -21.87 -1.75 11.74
CA VAL A 198 -23.05 -1.05 11.17
C VAL A 198 -23.04 -1.23 9.66
N HIS A 199 -22.75 -2.46 9.23
CA HIS A 199 -22.61 -2.83 7.82
C HIS A 199 -23.87 -2.58 6.99
N THR A 200 -25.03 -2.31 7.56
CA THR A 200 -26.26 -2.05 6.78
C THR A 200 -26.33 -0.65 6.17
N VAL A 201 -25.46 0.30 6.55
CA VAL A 201 -25.55 1.71 6.12
C VAL A 201 -24.25 2.31 5.60
N VAL A 202 -23.16 1.54 5.59
CA VAL A 202 -21.82 2.04 5.24
C VAL A 202 -21.45 1.74 3.78
N ARG A 203 -20.51 2.50 3.22
CA ARG A 203 -20.07 2.30 1.83
C ARG A 203 -19.46 0.92 1.61
N ALA A 204 -18.72 0.40 2.59
CA ALA A 204 -17.98 -0.86 2.48
C ALA A 204 -18.84 -2.06 2.06
N SER A 205 -20.11 -2.07 2.46
CA SER A 205 -21.12 -3.09 2.16
C SER A 205 -22.12 -2.65 1.07
N ALA A 206 -21.77 -1.63 0.29
CA ALA A 206 -22.67 -0.97 -0.65
C ALA A 206 -23.99 -0.52 -0.01
N TYR A 207 -23.92 0.05 1.19
CA TYR A 207 -25.09 0.53 1.95
C TYR A 207 -26.10 -0.58 2.25
N GLY A 208 -25.60 -1.77 2.58
CA GLY A 208 -26.42 -2.94 2.90
C GLY A 208 -26.91 -3.73 1.68
N ILE A 209 -26.45 -3.40 0.47
CA ILE A 209 -26.79 -4.13 -0.75
C ILE A 209 -25.92 -5.39 -0.91
N ASP A 210 -24.67 -5.38 -0.41
CA ASP A 210 -23.79 -6.56 -0.46
C ASP A 210 -24.01 -7.47 0.75
N ASP A 211 -24.94 -8.41 0.60
CA ASP A 211 -25.27 -9.41 1.62
C ASP A 211 -24.06 -10.31 2.00
N GLY A 212 -23.09 -10.45 1.10
CA GLY A 212 -21.90 -11.27 1.33
C GLY A 212 -20.75 -10.51 2.01
N TYR A 213 -20.88 -9.20 2.25
CA TYR A 213 -19.80 -8.36 2.76
C TYR A 213 -19.21 -8.89 4.07
N LEU A 214 -20.06 -9.24 5.04
CA LEU A 214 -19.60 -9.71 6.35
C LEU A 214 -18.83 -11.03 6.28
N ALA A 215 -19.21 -11.92 5.36
CA ALA A 215 -18.52 -13.19 5.18
C ALA A 215 -17.12 -13.01 4.59
N ARG A 216 -16.93 -12.01 3.71
CA ARG A 216 -15.70 -11.82 2.96
C ARG A 216 -14.73 -10.82 3.58
N VAL A 217 -15.23 -9.77 4.25
CA VAL A 217 -14.40 -8.65 4.71
C VAL A 217 -13.24 -9.09 5.60
N ASP A 218 -13.48 -10.09 6.45
CA ASP A 218 -12.43 -10.59 7.32
C ASP A 218 -11.34 -11.38 6.56
N GLU A 219 -11.70 -12.03 5.46
CA GLU A 219 -10.76 -12.82 4.67
C GLU A 219 -10.01 -11.98 3.64
N GLU A 220 -10.64 -10.94 3.12
CA GLU A 220 -10.11 -10.13 2.01
C GLU A 220 -9.31 -8.90 2.48
N LEU A 221 -9.59 -8.36 3.66
CA LEU A 221 -8.92 -7.18 4.17
C LEU A 221 -7.46 -7.46 4.53
N LEU A 222 -6.57 -6.60 4.02
CA LEU A 222 -5.16 -6.54 4.42
C LEU A 222 -4.96 -5.73 5.70
N VAL A 223 -4.27 -6.32 6.67
CA VAL A 223 -3.72 -5.62 7.84
C VAL A 223 -2.21 -5.46 7.65
N ILE A 224 -1.77 -4.21 7.55
CA ILE A 224 -0.37 -3.86 7.30
C ILE A 224 0.20 -3.16 8.53
N CYS A 225 1.25 -3.73 9.13
CA CYS A 225 1.98 -3.13 10.24
C CYS A 225 3.23 -2.43 9.70
N GLN A 226 3.33 -1.13 9.92
CA GLN A 226 4.52 -0.34 9.58
C GLN A 226 5.43 -0.26 10.82
N VAL A 227 6.63 -0.82 10.67
CA VAL A 227 7.70 -0.88 11.67
C VAL A 227 8.76 0.14 11.28
N GLU A 228 8.94 1.14 12.13
CA GLU A 228 9.74 2.33 11.81
C GLU A 228 10.57 2.83 12.99
N THR A 229 10.76 1.97 13.99
CA THR A 229 11.61 2.24 15.15
C THR A 229 12.53 1.06 15.42
N ALA A 230 13.64 1.33 16.12
CA ALA A 230 14.57 0.29 16.53
C ALA A 230 13.91 -0.77 17.43
N ALA A 231 12.97 -0.35 18.29
CA ALA A 231 12.19 -1.26 19.13
C ALA A 231 11.33 -2.21 18.28
N GLY A 232 10.57 -1.67 17.33
CA GLY A 232 9.79 -2.50 16.42
C GLY A 232 10.64 -3.39 15.53
N LEU A 233 11.83 -2.92 15.12
CA LEU A 233 12.76 -3.72 14.32
C LEU A 233 13.30 -4.91 15.12
N ALA A 234 13.62 -4.74 16.39
CA ALA A 234 14.05 -5.84 17.27
C ALA A 234 12.97 -6.92 17.42
N GLU A 235 11.69 -6.53 17.36
CA GLU A 235 10.53 -7.41 17.49
C GLU A 235 9.91 -7.82 16.13
N ILE A 236 10.54 -7.49 14.99
CA ILE A 236 9.92 -7.59 13.67
C ILE A 236 9.44 -9.01 13.32
N GLY A 237 10.18 -10.03 13.76
CA GLY A 237 9.82 -11.43 13.57
C GLY A 237 8.59 -11.85 14.40
N ALA A 238 8.49 -11.34 15.64
CA ALA A 238 7.35 -11.60 16.51
C ALA A 238 6.10 -10.84 16.03
N ILE A 239 6.25 -9.59 15.57
CA ILE A 239 5.20 -8.81 14.91
C ILE A 239 4.69 -9.52 13.65
N ALA A 240 5.60 -10.02 12.81
CA ALA A 240 5.27 -10.79 11.61
C ALA A 240 4.57 -12.12 11.90
N GLY A 241 4.77 -12.69 13.10
CA GLY A 241 4.15 -13.94 13.54
C GLY A 241 2.74 -13.78 14.12
N VAL A 242 2.26 -12.56 14.32
CA VAL A 242 0.91 -12.31 14.86
C VAL A 242 -0.15 -12.74 13.84
N GLU A 243 -1.09 -13.59 14.29
CA GLU A 243 -2.19 -14.05 13.45
C GLU A 243 -3.02 -12.87 12.94
N GLY A 244 -3.23 -12.83 11.62
CA GLY A 244 -4.01 -11.79 10.96
C GLY A 244 -3.21 -10.58 10.50
N VAL A 245 -1.91 -10.49 10.81
CA VAL A 245 -0.98 -9.56 10.14
C VAL A 245 -0.64 -10.11 8.77
N ASP A 246 -0.95 -9.35 7.71
CA ASP A 246 -0.74 -9.79 6.34
C ASP A 246 0.55 -9.26 5.73
N VAL A 247 0.99 -8.07 6.16
CA VAL A 247 2.24 -7.45 5.70
C VAL A 247 2.91 -6.72 6.85
N VAL A 248 4.20 -6.98 7.03
CA VAL A 248 5.09 -6.10 7.80
C VAL A 248 5.92 -5.26 6.84
N ARG A 249 5.83 -3.95 7.00
CA ARG A 249 6.56 -2.97 6.23
C ARG A 249 7.61 -2.30 7.10
N MET A 250 8.82 -2.21 6.60
CA MET A 250 9.85 -1.34 7.17
C MET A 250 9.88 -0.04 6.37
N GLU A 251 9.88 1.11 7.05
CA GLU A 251 10.14 2.41 6.40
C GLU A 251 11.59 2.85 6.70
N PRO A 252 12.48 2.87 5.68
CA PRO A 252 13.89 3.18 5.93
C PRO A 252 14.15 4.66 6.31
N LEU A 253 13.30 5.60 5.87
CA LEU A 253 13.44 7.03 6.21
C LEU A 253 13.31 7.28 7.71
N ASP A 254 12.24 6.79 8.31
CA ASP A 254 11.97 7.01 9.73
C ASP A 254 12.97 6.27 10.63
N LEU A 255 13.43 5.09 10.17
CA LEU A 255 14.51 4.36 10.84
C LEU A 255 15.82 5.18 10.82
N SER A 256 16.19 5.77 9.68
CA SER A 256 17.40 6.60 9.57
C SER A 256 17.31 7.89 10.40
N ALA A 257 16.16 8.58 10.37
CA ALA A 257 15.93 9.80 11.14
C ALA A 257 15.97 9.55 12.66
N ARG A 258 15.53 8.37 13.13
CA ARG A 258 15.51 8.02 14.56
C ARG A 258 16.76 7.31 15.05
N MET A 259 17.49 6.63 14.17
CA MET A 259 18.79 6.04 14.51
C MET A 259 19.94 7.05 14.43
N GLY A 260 19.65 8.32 14.10
CA GLY A 260 20.59 9.42 14.25
C GLY A 260 21.75 9.39 13.26
N SER A 261 21.55 8.84 12.07
CA SER A 261 22.53 8.86 10.97
C SER A 261 22.46 10.15 10.16
#